data_AF-A0A9W8RM61-F1
#
_entry.id   AF-A0A9W8RM61-F1
#
_cell.length_a   1.000
_cell.length_b   1.000
_cell.length_c   1.000
_cell.angle_alpha   90.00
_cell.angle_beta   90.00
_cell.angle_gamma   90.00
#
_symmetry.space_group_name_H-M   'P 1'
#
loop_
_entity.id
_entity.type
_entity.pdbx_description
1 polymer ?
#
loop_
_entity_poly.entity_id
_entity_poly.type
_entity_poly.pdbx_seq_one_letter_code
_entity_poly.pdbx_strand_id
1 'polypeptide(L)'
;MESQIPAPLSQLASLPDELLLHIMWLTDNYSTKVNLARTCKRFYNTLIMDIYCYAGKRLKWEFMFEAAADGNCRTLKKCHDAGAPMDYRPNRDSLRPLQLAIKFYRSATTEYLLKLGANPNFIPGDDGGYGFEFKDLQSPLQQAVDSTLQPCIPIWAAPVRWRQRRMGIPGRNRLELNSRKIVSILRQAGANEKALRYHDRRHLDAIELGHPCCTNHNARAGRNRI
;
A
#
# COMPACT_ATOMS: atom_id res chain seq x y z
N MET A 1 -15.38 -21.38 -40.01
CA MET A 1 -14.51 -21.35 -38.81
C MET A 1 -13.15 -20.84 -39.27
N GLU A 2 -12.95 -19.52 -39.27
CA GLU A 2 -11.64 -18.95 -39.55
C GLU A 2 -10.80 -19.04 -38.27
N SER A 3 -9.79 -19.90 -38.29
CA SER A 3 -8.78 -19.92 -37.24
C SER A 3 -7.96 -18.64 -37.35
N GLN A 4 -8.11 -17.74 -36.39
CA GLN A 4 -7.23 -16.58 -36.27
C GLN A 4 -5.80 -17.07 -35.98
N ILE A 5 -4.94 -16.96 -36.99
CA ILE A 5 -3.49 -17.12 -36.83
C ILE A 5 -3.02 -15.95 -35.95
N PRO A 6 -2.39 -16.19 -34.78
CA PRO A 6 -1.92 -15.10 -33.94
C PRO A 6 -0.87 -14.28 -34.71
N ALA A 7 -1.03 -12.96 -34.71
CA ALA A 7 -0.12 -12.05 -35.38
C ALA A 7 1.34 -12.34 -34.96
N PRO A 8 2.30 -12.30 -35.91
CA PRO A 8 3.70 -12.57 -35.60
C PRO A 8 4.18 -11.61 -34.51
N LEU A 9 4.90 -12.15 -33.51
CA LEU A 9 5.57 -11.33 -32.50
C LEU A 9 6.44 -10.29 -33.21
N SER A 10 6.45 -9.05 -32.73
CA SER A 10 7.32 -8.02 -33.30
C SER A 10 8.78 -8.50 -33.28
N GLN A 11 9.57 -8.12 -34.28
CA GLN A 11 10.99 -8.51 -34.36
C GLN A 11 11.78 -8.16 -33.08
N LEU A 12 11.40 -7.06 -32.43
CA LEU A 12 11.96 -6.68 -31.14
C LEU A 12 11.56 -7.66 -30.02
N ALA A 13 10.31 -8.13 -29.99
CA ALA A 13 9.82 -9.12 -29.03
C ALA A 13 10.36 -10.54 -29.24
N SER A 14 11.00 -10.82 -30.38
CA SER A 14 11.70 -12.09 -30.63
C SER A 14 13.16 -12.11 -30.16
N LEU A 15 13.72 -10.96 -29.76
CA LEU A 15 15.12 -10.91 -29.32
C LEU A 15 15.37 -11.74 -28.04
N PRO A 16 16.58 -12.29 -27.86
CA PRO A 16 17.04 -12.86 -26.59
C PRO A 16 16.94 -11.86 -25.44
N ASP A 17 16.72 -12.37 -24.24
CA ASP A 17 16.47 -11.56 -23.04
C ASP A 17 17.70 -10.68 -22.70
N GLU A 18 18.91 -11.14 -23.00
CA GLU A 18 20.16 -10.39 -22.82
C GLU A 18 20.19 -9.12 -23.68
N LEU A 19 19.73 -9.21 -24.94
CA LEU A 19 19.66 -8.05 -25.84
C LEU A 19 18.55 -7.09 -25.42
N LEU A 20 17.42 -7.61 -24.94
CA LEU A 20 16.34 -6.77 -24.40
C LEU A 20 16.80 -5.99 -23.17
N LEU A 21 17.55 -6.63 -22.28
CA LEU A 21 18.16 -5.97 -21.12
C LEU A 21 19.18 -4.91 -21.56
N HIS A 22 20.03 -5.21 -22.54
CA HIS A 22 20.99 -4.24 -23.06
C HIS A 22 20.30 -3.00 -23.65
N ILE A 23 19.26 -3.20 -24.48
CA ILE A 23 18.43 -2.11 -25.04
C ILE A 23 17.81 -1.29 -23.91
N MET A 24 17.26 -1.95 -22.89
CA MET A 24 16.70 -1.25 -21.73
C MET A 24 17.76 -0.39 -21.02
N TRP A 25 18.98 -0.88 -20.85
CA TRP A 25 20.07 -0.13 -20.22
C TRP A 25 20.53 1.09 -21.04
N LEU A 26 20.44 1.03 -22.36
CA LEU A 26 20.72 2.15 -23.26
C LEU A 26 19.70 3.30 -23.19
N THR A 27 18.51 3.08 -22.62
CA THR A 27 17.52 4.17 -22.49
C THR A 27 17.87 5.17 -21.39
N ASP A 28 17.58 6.44 -21.59
CA ASP A 28 18.16 7.52 -20.75
C ASP A 28 17.61 7.60 -19.31
N ASN A 29 16.32 7.30 -19.12
CA ASN A 29 15.66 7.55 -17.84
C ASN A 29 14.67 6.45 -17.44
N TYR A 30 14.29 6.46 -16.16
CA TYR A 30 13.39 5.47 -15.56
C TYR A 30 12.03 5.37 -16.27
N SER A 31 11.45 6.51 -16.64
CA SER A 31 10.16 6.56 -17.32
C SER A 31 10.22 5.81 -18.65
N THR A 32 11.28 6.04 -19.43
CA THR A 32 11.51 5.33 -20.70
C THR A 32 11.69 3.82 -20.48
N LYS A 33 12.45 3.40 -19.47
CA LYS A 33 12.62 1.97 -19.12
C LYS A 33 11.27 1.31 -18.80
N VAL A 34 10.45 1.95 -17.98
CA VAL A 34 9.12 1.44 -17.61
C VAL A 34 8.18 1.41 -18.81
N ASN A 35 8.18 2.45 -19.64
CA ASN A 35 7.36 2.50 -20.84
C ASN A 35 7.74 1.37 -21.81
N LEU A 36 9.04 1.13 -22.02
CA LEU A 36 9.54 -0.01 -22.81
C LEU A 36 9.04 -1.33 -22.21
N ALA A 37 9.23 -1.55 -20.91
CA ALA A 37 8.77 -2.76 -20.24
C ALA A 37 7.25 -2.96 -20.36
N ARG A 38 6.45 -1.89 -20.45
CA ARG A 38 4.99 -1.97 -20.52
C ARG A 38 4.43 -2.15 -21.94
N THR A 39 5.26 -2.13 -22.97
CA THR A 39 4.82 -2.26 -24.36
C THR A 39 4.16 -3.62 -24.64
N CYS A 40 4.68 -4.71 -24.06
CA CYS A 40 4.08 -6.04 -24.17
C CYS A 40 4.34 -6.89 -22.92
N LYS A 41 3.57 -7.98 -22.77
CA LYS A 41 3.67 -8.90 -21.63
C LYS A 41 5.07 -9.53 -21.52
N ARG A 42 5.72 -9.84 -22.64
CA ARG A 42 7.09 -10.41 -22.65
C ARG A 42 8.08 -9.43 -22.03
N PHE A 43 8.15 -8.21 -22.54
CA PHE A 43 9.05 -7.17 -22.02
C PHE A 43 8.77 -6.88 -20.55
N TYR A 44 7.50 -6.88 -20.16
CA TYR A 44 7.14 -6.66 -18.78
C TYR A 44 7.66 -7.77 -17.86
N ASN A 45 7.67 -9.01 -18.31
CA ASN A 45 8.18 -10.13 -17.52
C ASN A 45 9.71 -10.17 -17.49
N THR A 46 10.38 -9.85 -18.60
CA THR A 46 11.84 -9.86 -18.71
C THR A 46 12.49 -8.66 -18.02
N LEU A 47 11.99 -7.44 -18.24
CA LEU A 47 12.73 -6.21 -17.93
C LEU A 47 12.39 -5.60 -16.55
N ILE A 48 11.18 -5.82 -16.04
CA ILE A 48 10.69 -5.06 -14.88
C ILE A 48 11.49 -5.32 -13.60
N MET A 49 12.07 -6.53 -13.46
CA MET A 49 12.83 -6.88 -12.27
C MET A 49 14.15 -6.10 -12.24
N ASP A 50 14.90 -6.06 -13.33
CA ASP A 50 16.11 -5.22 -13.43
C ASP A 50 15.80 -3.74 -13.22
N ILE A 51 14.69 -3.26 -13.78
CA ILE A 51 14.22 -1.89 -13.56
C ILE A 51 13.97 -1.65 -12.06
N TYR A 52 13.32 -2.57 -11.35
CA TYR A 52 13.05 -2.42 -9.92
C TYR A 52 14.29 -2.57 -9.06
N CYS A 53 15.20 -3.49 -9.37
CA CYS A 53 16.48 -3.64 -8.67
C CYS A 53 17.32 -2.35 -8.77
N TYR A 54 17.39 -1.77 -9.97
CA TYR A 54 18.16 -0.56 -10.23
C TYR A 54 17.48 0.70 -9.68
N ALA A 55 16.23 0.90 -10.06
CA ALA A 55 15.50 2.11 -9.73
C ALA A 55 15.04 2.12 -8.27
N GLY A 56 14.86 0.96 -7.65
CA GLY A 56 14.41 0.83 -6.27
C GLY A 56 15.26 1.64 -5.29
N LYS A 57 16.58 1.47 -5.32
CA LYS A 57 17.49 2.26 -4.47
C LYS A 57 17.52 3.74 -4.87
N ARG A 58 17.59 4.03 -6.17
CA ARG A 58 17.69 5.42 -6.69
C ARG A 58 16.43 6.25 -6.42
N LEU A 59 15.26 5.64 -6.49
CA LEU A 59 13.95 6.26 -6.32
C LEU A 59 13.35 5.94 -4.96
N LYS A 60 14.17 5.54 -3.98
CA LYS A 60 13.74 5.30 -2.59
C LYS A 60 12.50 4.42 -2.50
N TRP A 61 12.44 3.38 -3.32
CA TRP A 61 11.35 2.40 -3.39
C TRP A 61 9.95 3.01 -3.58
N GLU A 62 9.83 4.16 -4.26
CA GLU A 62 8.56 4.88 -4.49
C GLU A 62 7.41 3.97 -4.98
N PHE A 63 7.70 3.02 -5.87
CA PHE A 63 6.70 2.09 -6.41
C PHE A 63 6.07 1.17 -5.36
N MET A 64 6.80 0.87 -4.29
CA MET A 64 6.26 0.11 -3.16
C MET A 64 5.19 0.92 -2.42
N PHE A 65 5.40 2.23 -2.26
CA PHE A 65 4.44 3.14 -1.62
C PHE A 65 3.19 3.34 -2.50
N GLU A 66 3.37 3.55 -3.81
CA GLU A 66 2.26 3.60 -4.75
C GLU A 66 1.44 2.30 -4.74
N ALA A 67 2.14 1.15 -4.78
CA ALA A 67 1.49 -0.15 -4.78
C ALA A 67 0.74 -0.45 -3.48
N ALA A 68 1.28 -0.02 -2.34
CA ALA A 68 0.60 -0.13 -1.05
C ALA A 68 -0.71 0.70 -1.03
N ALA A 69 -0.67 1.94 -1.52
CA ALA A 69 -1.85 2.82 -1.59
C ALA A 69 -2.90 2.31 -2.59
N ASP A 70 -2.47 1.82 -3.75
CA ASP A 70 -3.36 1.30 -4.80
C ASP A 70 -3.93 -0.08 -4.49
N GLY A 71 -3.33 -0.81 -3.55
CA GLY A 71 -3.65 -2.19 -3.25
C GLY A 71 -3.12 -3.18 -4.29
N ASN A 72 -2.00 -2.86 -4.94
CA ASN A 72 -1.39 -3.65 -6.00
C ASN A 72 -0.35 -4.64 -5.43
N CYS A 73 -0.82 -5.77 -4.89
CA CYS A 73 0.04 -6.80 -4.30
C CYS A 73 1.05 -7.41 -5.30
N ARG A 74 0.75 -7.40 -6.61
CA ARG A 74 1.69 -7.91 -7.64
C ARG A 74 2.92 -7.02 -7.75
N THR A 75 2.75 -5.70 -7.71
CA THR A 75 3.89 -4.77 -7.70
C THR A 75 4.66 -4.85 -6.39
N LEU A 76 3.97 -4.98 -5.24
CA LEU A 76 4.64 -5.18 -3.94
C LEU A 76 5.52 -6.44 -3.94
N LYS A 77 5.02 -7.55 -4.49
CA LYS A 77 5.80 -8.78 -4.65
C LYS A 77 7.09 -8.52 -5.44
N LYS A 78 6.98 -7.86 -6.59
CA LYS A 78 8.16 -7.55 -7.41
C LYS A 78 9.15 -6.60 -6.71
N CYS A 79 8.66 -5.63 -5.94
CA CYS A 79 9.55 -4.79 -5.13
C CYS A 79 10.28 -5.62 -4.07
N HIS A 80 9.56 -6.52 -3.37
CA HIS A 80 10.14 -7.45 -2.40
C HIS A 80 11.20 -8.36 -3.04
N ASP A 81 10.85 -9.01 -4.16
CA ASP A 81 11.74 -9.89 -4.92
C ASP A 81 12.99 -9.12 -5.44
N ALA A 82 12.86 -7.81 -5.67
CA ALA A 82 13.97 -6.91 -6.02
C ALA A 82 14.80 -6.44 -4.82
N GLY A 83 14.49 -6.87 -3.59
CA GLY A 83 15.20 -6.54 -2.36
C GLY A 83 14.68 -5.30 -1.63
N ALA A 84 13.47 -4.84 -1.91
CA ALA A 84 12.86 -3.74 -1.15
C ALA A 84 12.59 -4.17 0.30
N PRO A 85 13.05 -3.41 1.31
CA PRO A 85 12.65 -3.65 2.69
C PRO A 85 11.18 -3.26 2.87
N MET A 86 10.32 -4.17 3.35
CA MET A 86 8.89 -3.87 3.57
C MET A 86 8.65 -2.79 4.63
N ASP A 87 9.65 -2.57 5.48
CA ASP A 87 9.70 -1.54 6.51
C ASP A 87 10.49 -0.29 6.10
N TYR A 88 10.82 -0.16 4.81
CA TYR A 88 11.57 0.98 4.29
C TYR A 88 10.84 2.30 4.57
N ARG A 89 11.62 3.31 4.95
CA ARG A 89 11.13 4.67 5.23
C ARG A 89 12.08 5.70 4.58
N PRO A 90 11.62 6.52 3.61
CA PRO A 90 12.47 7.46 2.89
C PRO A 90 13.05 8.60 3.76
N ASN A 91 12.28 9.06 4.75
CA ASN A 91 12.64 10.11 5.70
C ASN A 91 11.83 9.95 7.00
N ARG A 92 12.10 10.76 8.03
CA ARG A 92 11.46 10.61 9.34
C ARG A 92 9.93 10.74 9.31
N ASP A 93 9.42 11.61 8.44
CA ASP A 93 7.99 11.97 8.40
C ASP A 93 7.17 11.11 7.42
N SER A 94 7.83 10.22 6.68
CA SER A 94 7.15 9.38 5.69
C SER A 94 6.44 8.20 6.35
N LEU A 95 5.20 7.97 5.95
CA LEU A 95 4.48 6.74 6.25
C LEU A 95 5.19 5.53 5.61
N ARG A 96 5.20 4.40 6.32
CA ARG A 96 5.66 3.12 5.78
C ARG A 96 4.64 2.50 4.82
N PRO A 97 5.03 1.51 3.99
CA PRO A 97 4.11 0.81 3.11
C PRO A 97 2.87 0.26 3.84
N LEU A 98 3.05 -0.36 5.02
CA LEU A 98 1.94 -0.88 5.82
C LEU A 98 0.96 0.23 6.23
N GLN A 99 1.47 1.36 6.72
CA GLN A 99 0.66 2.52 7.14
C GLN A 99 -0.07 3.16 5.96
N LEU A 100 0.51 3.17 4.74
CA LEU A 100 -0.19 3.61 3.54
C LEU A 100 -1.34 2.67 3.16
N ALA A 101 -1.11 1.36 3.20
CA ALA A 101 -2.17 0.38 2.93
C ALA A 101 -3.36 0.56 3.90
N ILE A 102 -3.07 0.83 5.18
CA ILE A 102 -4.07 1.15 6.20
C ILE A 102 -4.81 2.45 5.89
N LYS A 103 -4.07 3.54 5.63
CA LYS A 103 -4.61 4.87 5.28
C LYS A 103 -5.57 4.83 4.09
N PHE A 104 -5.32 3.95 3.13
CA PHE A 104 -6.14 3.78 1.93
C PHE A 104 -7.08 2.57 1.99
N TYR A 105 -7.31 2.02 3.18
CA TYR A 105 -8.31 0.98 3.45
C TYR A 105 -8.09 -0.28 2.57
N ARG A 106 -6.83 -0.64 2.33
CA ARG A 106 -6.41 -1.79 1.51
C ARG A 106 -6.19 -3.02 2.40
N SER A 107 -7.29 -3.64 2.84
CA SER A 107 -7.25 -4.80 3.75
C SER A 107 -6.44 -5.97 3.21
N ALA A 108 -6.68 -6.42 1.98
CA ALA A 108 -5.92 -7.50 1.35
C ALA A 108 -4.41 -7.18 1.22
N THR A 109 -4.07 -5.91 1.01
CA THR A 109 -2.68 -5.45 0.88
C THR A 109 -2.00 -5.31 2.22
N THR A 110 -2.74 -4.94 3.26
CA THR A 110 -2.26 -4.95 4.65
C THR A 110 -1.88 -6.36 5.05
N GLU A 111 -2.78 -7.34 4.82
CA GLU A 111 -2.50 -8.75 5.07
C GLU A 111 -1.26 -9.23 4.30
N TYR A 112 -1.15 -8.82 3.03
CA TYR A 112 -0.03 -9.21 2.19
C TYR A 112 1.31 -8.64 2.67
N LEU A 113 1.36 -7.36 3.07
CA LEU A 113 2.57 -6.73 3.62
C LEU A 113 3.03 -7.40 4.92
N LEU A 114 2.10 -7.76 5.80
CA LEU A 114 2.40 -8.49 7.03
C LEU A 114 2.98 -9.89 6.74
N LYS A 115 2.43 -10.60 5.75
CA LYS A 115 2.99 -11.88 5.27
C LYS A 115 4.40 -11.74 4.70
N LEU A 116 4.75 -10.58 4.14
CA LEU A 116 6.10 -10.26 3.67
C LEU A 116 7.03 -9.74 4.79
N GLY A 117 6.59 -9.76 6.05
CA GLY A 117 7.41 -9.41 7.21
C GLY A 117 7.40 -7.93 7.59
N ALA A 118 6.44 -7.13 7.12
CA ALA A 118 6.27 -5.76 7.61
C ALA A 118 5.94 -5.77 9.12
N ASN A 119 6.61 -4.91 9.91
CA ASN A 119 6.40 -4.85 11.35
C ASN A 119 5.03 -4.23 11.72
N PRO A 120 4.10 -4.97 12.36
CA PRO A 120 2.79 -4.45 12.78
C PRO A 120 2.88 -3.47 13.96
N ASN A 121 4.03 -3.42 14.64
CA ASN A 121 4.26 -2.68 15.87
C ASN A 121 5.20 -1.47 15.68
N PHE A 122 5.50 -1.08 14.45
CA PHE A 122 6.40 0.04 14.23
C PHE A 122 5.84 1.35 14.79
N ILE A 123 6.61 1.99 15.67
CA ILE A 123 6.33 3.33 16.18
C ILE A 123 7.47 4.25 15.71
N PRO A 124 7.18 5.35 14.99
CA PRO A 124 8.19 6.33 14.63
C PRO A 124 8.78 6.98 15.90
N GLY A 125 10.09 6.86 16.11
CA GLY A 125 10.80 7.42 17.28
C GLY A 125 11.69 6.45 18.05
N ASP A 126 11.52 5.13 17.87
CA ASP A 126 12.42 4.11 18.43
C ASP A 126 13.85 4.13 17.84
N ASP A 127 14.11 5.01 16.86
CA ASP A 127 15.41 5.21 16.21
C ASP A 127 16.25 6.34 16.85
N GLY A 128 15.95 6.72 18.11
CA GLY A 128 16.87 7.46 18.99
C GLY A 128 17.15 8.93 18.63
N GLY A 129 16.26 9.62 17.92
CA GLY A 129 16.42 11.03 17.56
C GLY A 129 15.56 11.97 18.42
N TYR A 130 16.19 12.99 19.02
CA TYR A 130 15.58 14.03 19.86
C TYR A 130 14.28 14.64 19.32
N GLY A 131 13.43 15.06 20.27
CA GLY A 131 12.03 15.40 20.09
C GLY A 131 11.73 16.73 19.41
N PHE A 132 10.66 16.67 18.60
CA PHE A 132 9.63 17.70 18.49
C PHE A 132 8.27 16.98 18.46
N GLU A 133 7.27 17.56 19.13
CA GLU A 133 5.92 17.02 19.33
C GLU A 133 5.16 16.79 17.99
N PHE A 134 5.35 15.64 17.35
CA PHE A 134 4.34 15.12 16.42
C PHE A 134 3.45 14.14 17.19
N LYS A 135 2.39 14.69 17.80
CA LYS A 135 1.41 13.97 18.63
C LYS A 135 0.64 12.86 17.91
N ASP A 136 0.82 12.65 16.61
CA ASP A 136 0.01 11.71 15.81
C ASP A 136 0.81 10.54 15.20
N LEU A 137 2.01 10.25 15.72
CA LEU A 137 2.77 9.06 15.35
C LEU A 137 2.12 7.83 16.01
N GLN A 138 1.16 7.27 15.29
CA GLN A 138 0.33 6.15 15.73
C GLN A 138 0.93 4.81 15.28
N SER A 139 0.81 3.80 16.15
CA SER A 139 1.07 2.41 15.74
C SER A 139 0.11 2.04 14.60
N PRO A 140 0.48 1.08 13.72
CA PRO A 140 -0.40 0.61 12.66
C PRO A 140 -1.81 0.23 13.15
N LEU A 141 -1.90 -0.38 14.34
CA LEU A 141 -3.17 -0.72 14.96
C LEU A 141 -3.97 0.52 15.38
N GLN A 142 -3.35 1.52 16.00
CA GLN A 142 -4.04 2.76 16.36
C GLN A 142 -4.55 3.49 15.10
N GLN A 143 -3.73 3.57 14.05
CA GLN A 143 -4.13 4.17 12.78
C GLN A 143 -5.35 3.46 12.17
N ALA A 144 -5.41 2.13 12.25
CA ALA A 144 -6.54 1.34 11.77
C ALA A 144 -7.82 1.57 12.59
N VAL A 145 -7.69 1.70 13.92
CA VAL A 145 -8.79 2.05 14.82
C VAL A 145 -9.35 3.43 14.47
N ASP A 146 -8.49 4.45 14.36
CA ASP A 146 -8.89 5.81 13.99
C ASP A 146 -9.58 5.86 12.62
N SER A 147 -9.05 5.10 11.65
CA SER A 147 -9.66 4.94 10.31
C SER A 147 -11.04 4.27 10.38
N THR A 148 -11.32 3.47 11.41
CA THR A 148 -12.64 2.86 11.64
C THR A 148 -13.63 3.85 12.26
N LEU A 149 -13.14 4.70 13.16
CA LEU A 149 -13.95 5.71 13.83
C LEU A 149 -14.31 6.88 12.89
N GLN A 150 -13.36 7.27 12.04
CA GLN A 150 -13.53 8.36 11.08
C GLN A 150 -13.17 7.91 9.65
N PRO A 151 -14.00 7.06 9.03
CA PRO A 151 -13.76 6.52 7.69
C PRO A 151 -13.81 7.62 6.63
N CYS A 152 -12.64 8.05 6.16
CA CYS A 152 -12.52 9.10 5.15
C CYS A 152 -11.26 8.93 4.31
N ILE A 153 -11.39 9.15 3.00
CA ILE A 153 -10.28 9.44 2.09
C ILE A 153 -10.63 10.78 1.44
N PRO A 154 -9.93 11.88 1.78
CA PRO A 154 -10.14 13.16 1.10
C PRO A 154 -9.82 13.04 -0.39
N ILE A 155 -10.56 13.74 -1.25
CA ILE A 155 -10.32 13.73 -2.70
C ILE A 155 -8.90 14.17 -3.07
N TRP A 156 -8.37 15.18 -2.36
CA TRP A 156 -7.00 15.66 -2.54
C TRP A 156 -5.96 14.60 -2.16
N ALA A 157 -6.27 13.74 -1.18
CA ALA A 157 -5.40 12.66 -0.70
C ALA A 157 -5.48 11.40 -1.56
N ALA A 158 -6.44 11.29 -2.48
CA ALA A 158 -6.56 10.14 -3.37
C ALA A 158 -5.29 9.96 -4.21
N PRO A 159 -4.76 8.73 -4.36
CA PRO A 159 -3.57 8.50 -5.18
C PRO A 159 -3.78 9.02 -6.60
N VAL A 160 -2.75 9.64 -7.18
CA VAL A 160 -2.80 10.25 -8.52
C VAL A 160 -3.32 9.24 -9.56
N ARG A 161 -2.93 7.97 -9.45
CA ARG A 161 -3.36 6.90 -10.36
C ARG A 161 -4.86 6.62 -10.29
N TRP A 162 -5.52 6.87 -9.15
CA TRP A 162 -6.98 6.74 -9.06
C TRP A 162 -7.65 7.82 -9.90
N ARG A 163 -7.17 9.07 -9.82
CA ARG A 163 -7.65 10.17 -10.67
C ARG A 163 -7.42 9.88 -12.15
N GLN A 164 -6.22 9.44 -12.53
CA GLN A 164 -5.88 9.09 -13.91
C GLN A 164 -6.73 7.95 -14.47
N ARG A 165 -7.04 6.95 -13.65
CA ARG A 165 -7.87 5.80 -14.05
C ARG A 165 -9.37 6.02 -13.84
N ARG A 166 -9.78 7.24 -13.46
CA ARG A 166 -11.17 7.58 -13.09
C ARG A 166 -11.77 6.60 -12.06
N MET A 167 -10.94 6.10 -11.15
CA MET A 167 -11.40 5.30 -10.03
C MET A 167 -12.03 6.23 -8.99
N GLY A 168 -13.30 6.01 -8.67
CA GLY A 168 -13.98 6.72 -7.59
C GLY A 168 -13.43 6.33 -6.22
N ILE A 169 -13.55 7.25 -5.26
CA ILE A 169 -13.28 6.95 -3.85
C ILE A 169 -14.35 5.98 -3.36
N PRO A 170 -13.98 4.87 -2.69
CA PRO A 170 -14.95 3.95 -2.13
C PRO A 170 -15.93 4.66 -1.20
N GLY A 171 -17.21 4.28 -1.27
CA GLY A 171 -18.22 4.80 -0.34
C GLY A 171 -17.91 4.42 1.11
N ARG A 172 -18.42 5.21 2.06
CA ARG A 172 -18.18 5.08 3.51
C ARG A 172 -18.33 3.66 4.03
N ASN A 173 -19.39 2.95 3.66
CA ASN A 173 -19.64 1.57 4.11
C ASN A 173 -18.49 0.61 3.74
N ARG A 174 -17.86 0.80 2.56
CA ARG A 174 -16.74 -0.03 2.11
C ARG A 174 -15.46 0.32 2.86
N LEU A 175 -15.25 1.59 3.19
CA LEU A 175 -14.15 2.02 4.05
C LEU A 175 -14.29 1.41 5.45
N GLU A 176 -15.46 1.51 6.07
CA GLU A 176 -15.75 0.93 7.38
C GLU A 176 -15.56 -0.60 7.42
N LEU A 177 -16.00 -1.31 6.39
CA LEU A 177 -15.81 -2.76 6.29
C LEU A 177 -14.31 -3.09 6.20
N ASN A 178 -13.58 -2.37 5.36
CA ASN A 178 -12.16 -2.62 5.15
C ASN A 178 -11.31 -2.25 6.37
N SER A 179 -11.62 -1.16 7.07
CA SER A 179 -10.88 -0.76 8.28
C SER A 179 -11.08 -1.75 9.43
N ARG A 180 -12.31 -2.26 9.65
CA ARG A 180 -12.56 -3.35 10.61
C ARG A 180 -11.77 -4.60 10.26
N LYS A 181 -11.74 -4.99 8.99
CA LYS A 181 -10.94 -6.13 8.52
C LYS A 181 -9.44 -5.91 8.77
N ILE A 182 -8.94 -4.69 8.56
CA ILE A 182 -7.54 -4.31 8.84
C ILE A 182 -7.22 -4.46 10.33
N VAL A 183 -8.12 -4.02 11.24
CA VAL A 183 -7.94 -4.21 12.68
C VAL A 183 -7.78 -5.69 13.01
N SER A 184 -8.69 -6.54 12.51
CA SER A 184 -8.62 -8.00 12.70
C SER A 184 -7.30 -8.59 12.21
N ILE A 185 -6.87 -8.21 10.99
CA ILE A 185 -5.61 -8.65 10.39
C ILE A 185 -4.40 -8.26 11.26
N LEU A 186 -4.35 -7.02 11.76
CA LEU A 186 -3.25 -6.54 12.58
C LEU A 186 -3.19 -7.25 13.93
N ARG A 187 -4.35 -7.50 14.56
CA ARG A 187 -4.42 -8.29 15.81
C ARG A 187 -3.89 -9.71 15.60
N GLN A 188 -4.31 -10.37 14.52
CA GLN A 188 -3.83 -11.71 14.15
C GLN A 188 -2.31 -11.74 13.88
N ALA A 189 -1.76 -10.64 13.36
CA ALA A 189 -0.33 -10.49 13.13
C ALA A 189 0.48 -10.12 14.40
N GLY A 190 -0.15 -10.06 15.58
CA GLY A 190 0.53 -9.77 16.84
C GLY A 190 0.76 -8.28 17.09
N ALA A 191 -0.11 -7.41 16.56
CA ALA A 191 -0.08 -6.00 16.91
C ALA A 191 -0.35 -5.77 18.41
N ASN A 192 0.41 -4.86 19.01
CA ASN A 192 0.37 -4.55 20.44
C ASN A 192 -0.86 -3.70 20.78
N GLU A 193 -1.87 -4.34 21.37
CA GLU A 193 -3.08 -3.67 21.83
C GLU A 193 -2.82 -2.70 23.00
N LYS A 194 -1.76 -2.90 23.79
CA LYS A 194 -1.44 -2.00 24.93
C LYS A 194 -0.91 -0.63 24.48
N ALA A 195 -0.46 -0.53 23.23
CA ALA A 195 0.02 0.73 22.65
C ALA A 195 -1.13 1.65 22.17
N LEU A 196 -2.38 1.24 22.37
CA LEU A 196 -3.55 2.00 21.94
C LEU A 196 -3.87 3.11 22.94
N ARG A 197 -4.21 4.28 22.38
CA ARG A 197 -4.64 5.43 23.15
C ARG A 197 -6.10 5.26 23.51
N TYR A 198 -6.40 5.19 24.81
CA TYR A 198 -7.77 5.25 25.36
C TYR A 198 -8.72 4.09 24.99
N HIS A 199 -8.27 3.08 24.25
CA HIS A 199 -9.10 1.92 23.90
C HIS A 199 -8.70 0.70 24.73
N ASP A 200 -9.65 0.19 25.52
CA ASP A 200 -9.49 -1.11 26.16
C ASP A 200 -9.80 -2.24 25.16
N ARG A 201 -9.48 -3.48 25.55
CA ARG A 201 -9.70 -4.65 24.68
C ARG A 201 -11.16 -4.85 24.28
N ARG A 202 -12.10 -4.56 25.18
CA ARG A 202 -13.55 -4.65 24.91
C ARG A 202 -13.97 -3.69 23.81
N HIS A 203 -13.37 -2.50 23.80
CA HIS A 203 -13.59 -1.50 22.79
C HIS A 203 -13.15 -1.98 21.39
N LEU A 204 -12.00 -2.64 21.31
CA LEU A 204 -11.48 -3.20 20.06
C LEU A 204 -12.35 -4.33 19.54
N ASP A 205 -12.78 -5.23 20.43
CA ASP A 205 -13.67 -6.33 20.07
C ASP A 205 -14.99 -5.78 19.50
N ALA A 206 -15.55 -4.73 20.11
CA ALA A 206 -16.75 -4.07 19.60
C ALA A 206 -16.52 -3.38 18.24
N ILE A 207 -15.38 -2.70 18.04
CA ILE A 207 -15.01 -2.09 16.76
C ILE A 207 -14.90 -3.15 15.67
N GLU A 208 -14.23 -4.26 15.94
CA GLU A 208 -14.04 -5.36 14.99
C GLU A 208 -15.38 -5.97 14.57
N LEU A 209 -16.29 -6.18 15.53
CA LEU A 209 -17.65 -6.67 15.28
C LEU A 209 -18.58 -5.62 14.65
N GLY A 210 -18.16 -4.35 14.60
CA GLY A 210 -19.00 -3.25 14.15
C GLY A 210 -20.13 -2.87 15.10
N HIS A 211 -20.00 -3.24 16.36
CA HIS A 211 -20.92 -2.87 17.43
C HIS A 211 -20.60 -1.45 17.94
N PRO A 212 -21.61 -0.71 18.44
CA PRO A 212 -21.35 0.55 19.12
C PRO A 212 -20.51 0.28 20.37
N CYS A 213 -19.26 0.76 20.37
CA CYS A 213 -18.32 0.52 21.47
C CYS A 213 -18.46 1.53 22.62
N CYS A 214 -18.83 2.79 22.34
CA CYS A 214 -19.19 3.78 23.36
C CYS A 214 -20.00 4.94 22.76
N THR A 215 -20.52 5.83 23.61
CA THR A 215 -21.23 7.05 23.22
C THR A 215 -20.42 7.96 22.29
N ASN A 216 -19.10 8.03 22.46
CA ASN A 216 -18.20 8.83 21.63
C ASN A 216 -18.00 8.26 20.22
N HIS A 217 -18.29 6.97 20.00
CA HIS A 217 -18.05 6.27 18.73
C HIS A 217 -19.33 5.72 18.11
N ASN A 218 -20.48 6.19 18.60
CA ASN A 218 -21.77 5.73 18.13
C ASN A 218 -22.02 6.28 16.71
N ALA A 219 -21.81 5.45 15.68
CA ALA A 219 -21.94 5.80 14.27
C ALA A 219 -23.33 6.38 13.86
N ARG A 220 -24.32 6.31 14.76
CA ARG A 220 -25.67 6.89 14.59
C ARG A 220 -25.81 8.33 15.11
N ALA A 221 -24.92 8.82 15.98
CA ALA A 221 -25.05 10.15 16.60
C ALA A 221 -24.78 11.31 15.62
N GLY A 222 -24.09 11.06 14.50
CA GLY A 222 -23.80 12.06 13.47
C GLY A 222 -24.84 12.17 12.35
N ARG A 223 -25.97 11.45 12.40
CA ARG A 223 -27.03 11.52 11.37
C ARG A 223 -28.01 12.69 11.55
N ASN A 224 -27.94 13.41 12.68
CA ASN A 224 -28.86 14.47 13.05
C ASN A 224 -28.16 15.82 13.35
N ARG A 225 -27.32 16.31 12.43
CA ARG A 225 -27.07 17.75 12.35
C ARG A 225 -27.20 18.18 10.89
N ILE A 226 -28.36 18.78 10.64
CA ILE A 226 -28.80 19.46 9.41
C ILE A 226 -27.80 20.58 9.09
#